data_AF-A0A6A4I0I1-F1
#
_entry.id   AF-A0A6A4I0I1-F1
#
_cell.length_a   1.000
_cell.length_b   1.000
_cell.length_c   1.000
_cell.angle_alpha   90.00
_cell.angle_beta   90.00
_cell.angle_gamma   90.00
#
_symmetry.space_group_name_H-M   'P 1'
#
loop_
_entity.id
_entity.type
_entity.pdbx_description
1 polymer ?
#
loop_
_entity_poly.entity_id
_entity_poly.type
_entity_poly.pdbx_seq_one_letter_code
_entity_poly.pdbx_strand_id
1 'polypeptide(L)'
;LQFNMCGLPSSYLFNFEVENIQQKFKDSITPELLYACQFWADHLAKSAITDTFSMLGDFVNQSSLYWLEVLGVANHMDWAFKCIAISMKWLQSYMENDEYSTLPLQVSENHRNIFQLLDDMLQFVTVFGKMISNSTPHLYLSGLPFIPMECRLWKDCMGKFRNLPHVCTGHGKVWPSQQSILQGHTSAVRSVALSSERRKIASGSDDNSVRIWDADTGTAVGEPLQGHTSGVTSVAFSPDGRRIASGSYDKSVRIWDADTGTAVEEPLQGHTSLVTSVAFSPDGRRIISGSGDNSVQVWGAET
;
A
#
# COMPACT_ATOMS: atom_id res chain seq x y z
N LEU A 1 23.36 -8.61 -5.39
CA LEU A 1 22.24 -8.29 -6.29
C LEU A 1 22.83 -7.73 -7.59
N GLN A 2 22.31 -8.13 -8.75
CA GLN A 2 22.76 -7.67 -10.06
C GLN A 2 21.59 -7.62 -11.05
N PHE A 3 21.81 -7.02 -12.22
CA PHE A 3 20.81 -6.99 -13.30
C PHE A 3 20.51 -8.40 -13.82
N ASN A 4 19.24 -8.69 -14.05
CA ASN A 4 18.73 -9.93 -14.61
C ASN A 4 19.20 -11.19 -13.84
N MET A 5 18.98 -11.20 -12.52
CA MET A 5 19.32 -12.25 -11.57
C MET A 5 18.97 -13.65 -12.10
N CYS A 6 17.77 -13.83 -12.67
CA CYS A 6 17.28 -15.13 -13.14
C CYS A 6 17.43 -15.36 -14.66
N GLY A 7 18.17 -14.51 -15.39
CA GLY A 7 18.39 -14.71 -16.82
C GLY A 7 17.08 -14.79 -17.62
N LEU A 8 16.16 -13.87 -17.35
CA LEU A 8 14.89 -13.76 -18.08
C LEU A 8 15.18 -13.34 -19.53
N PRO A 9 14.67 -14.08 -20.51
CA PRO A 9 15.08 -13.91 -21.91
C PRO A 9 14.39 -12.72 -22.59
N SER A 10 13.19 -12.35 -22.14
CA SER A 10 12.37 -11.31 -22.78
C SER A 10 11.28 -10.83 -21.83
N SER A 11 10.76 -9.62 -22.07
CA SER A 11 9.57 -9.10 -21.41
C SER A 11 8.26 -9.62 -21.99
N TYR A 12 8.29 -10.24 -23.18
CA TYR A 12 7.09 -10.73 -23.87
C TYR A 12 6.40 -11.89 -23.16
N LEU A 13 7.15 -12.62 -22.34
CA LEU A 13 6.66 -13.77 -21.59
C LEU A 13 6.33 -13.33 -20.17
N PHE A 14 5.28 -13.89 -19.60
CA PHE A 14 5.10 -13.84 -18.16
C PHE A 14 6.20 -14.63 -17.46
N ASN A 15 6.51 -14.25 -16.21
CA ASN A 15 7.51 -14.92 -15.40
C ASN A 15 7.27 -16.45 -15.34
N PHE A 16 6.00 -16.88 -15.25
CA PHE A 16 5.63 -18.30 -15.19
C PHE A 16 5.73 -19.05 -16.53
N GLU A 17 5.80 -18.34 -17.67
CA GLU A 17 5.94 -18.92 -19.00
C GLU A 17 7.40 -19.15 -19.40
N VAL A 18 8.34 -18.57 -18.65
CA VAL A 18 9.77 -18.74 -18.91
C VAL A 18 10.19 -20.18 -18.64
N GLU A 19 10.77 -20.82 -19.64
CA GLU A 19 11.26 -22.18 -19.54
C GLU A 19 12.28 -22.35 -18.41
N ASN A 20 12.10 -23.39 -17.60
CA ASN A 20 12.93 -23.72 -16.44
C ASN A 20 13.04 -22.59 -15.39
N ILE A 21 12.06 -21.69 -15.30
CA ILE A 21 12.11 -20.55 -14.37
C ILE A 21 12.33 -20.97 -12.91
N GLN A 22 11.73 -22.07 -12.46
CA GLN A 22 11.92 -22.57 -11.09
C GLN A 22 13.37 -23.00 -10.82
N GLN A 23 14.03 -23.60 -11.81
CA GLN A 23 15.42 -24.00 -11.68
C GLN A 23 16.34 -22.76 -11.68
N LYS A 24 16.13 -21.86 -12.64
CA LYS A 24 16.85 -20.57 -12.71
C LYS A 24 16.71 -19.77 -11.41
N PHE A 25 15.52 -19.77 -10.82
CA PHE A 25 15.28 -19.13 -9.53
C PHE A 25 16.13 -19.75 -8.42
N LYS A 26 16.11 -21.08 -8.29
CA LYS A 26 16.89 -21.80 -7.26
C LYS A 26 18.41 -21.62 -7.43
N ASP A 27 18.88 -21.56 -8.68
CA ASP A 27 20.30 -21.42 -9.00
C ASP A 27 20.79 -19.99 -8.73
N SER A 28 19.95 -18.99 -8.96
CA SER A 28 20.32 -17.57 -8.84
C SER A 28 19.96 -16.91 -7.51
N ILE A 29 18.92 -17.39 -6.83
CA ILE A 29 18.36 -16.76 -5.62
C ILE A 29 18.32 -17.81 -4.51
N THR A 30 19.26 -17.71 -3.57
CA THR A 30 19.31 -18.60 -2.40
C THR A 30 18.19 -18.26 -1.40
N PRO A 31 17.78 -19.21 -0.55
CA PRO A 31 16.80 -18.94 0.50
C PRO A 31 17.20 -17.81 1.44
N GLU A 32 18.50 -17.67 1.74
CA GLU A 32 19.05 -16.61 2.59
C GLU A 32 18.94 -15.24 1.93
N LEU A 33 19.18 -15.17 0.61
CA LEU A 33 19.01 -13.93 -0.14
C LEU A 33 17.54 -13.53 -0.18
N LEU A 34 16.64 -14.48 -0.46
CA LEU A 34 15.20 -14.20 -0.48
C LEU A 34 14.71 -13.72 0.89
N TYR A 35 15.16 -14.37 1.97
CA TYR A 35 14.89 -13.93 3.34
C TYR A 35 15.39 -12.50 3.57
N ALA A 36 16.64 -12.19 3.21
CA ALA A 36 17.17 -10.84 3.36
C ALA A 36 16.33 -9.81 2.57
N CYS A 37 15.90 -10.14 1.34
CA CYS A 37 15.05 -9.26 0.54
C CYS A 37 13.67 -8.99 1.17
N GLN A 38 13.12 -9.93 1.93
CA GLN A 38 11.80 -9.80 2.56
C GLN A 38 11.87 -9.12 3.93
N PHE A 39 12.89 -9.40 4.74
CA PHE A 39 12.86 -9.06 6.18
C PHE A 39 13.87 -8.00 6.60
N TRP A 40 14.69 -7.43 5.69
CA TRP A 40 15.70 -6.43 6.08
C TRP A 40 15.10 -5.22 6.80
N ALA A 41 13.90 -4.77 6.42
CA ALA A 41 13.27 -3.61 7.05
C ALA A 41 12.75 -3.91 8.46
N ASP A 42 12.32 -5.15 8.73
CA ASP A 42 11.93 -5.57 10.08
C ASP A 42 13.16 -5.55 11.02
N HIS A 43 14.36 -5.86 10.50
CA HIS A 43 15.62 -5.73 11.24
C HIS A 43 16.05 -4.27 11.41
N LEU A 44 15.87 -3.45 10.36
CA LEU A 44 16.09 -2.00 10.42
C LEU A 44 15.30 -1.36 11.57
N ALA A 45 14.00 -1.66 11.67
CA ALA A 45 13.13 -1.10 12.70
C ALA A 45 13.55 -1.45 14.14
N LYS A 46 14.30 -2.54 14.32
CA LYS A 46 14.81 -3.00 15.63
C LYS A 46 16.28 -2.62 15.86
N SER A 47 16.94 -2.02 14.87
CA SER A 47 18.36 -1.71 14.92
C SER A 47 18.62 -0.58 15.92
N ALA A 48 19.61 -0.81 16.79
CA ALA A 48 20.24 0.23 17.62
C ALA A 48 21.59 0.68 17.03
N ILE A 49 21.91 0.26 15.79
CA ILE A 49 23.22 0.47 15.17
C ILE A 49 23.31 1.92 14.66
N THR A 50 24.38 2.63 15.02
CA THR A 50 24.60 4.03 14.68
C THR A 50 24.74 4.29 13.17
N ASP A 51 25.36 3.36 12.44
CA ASP A 51 25.63 3.50 10.99
C ASP A 51 24.46 3.09 10.09
N THR A 52 23.29 2.78 10.67
CA THR A 52 22.13 2.25 9.95
C THR A 52 21.66 3.18 8.81
N PHE A 53 21.78 4.50 8.99
CA PHE A 53 21.43 5.49 7.96
C PHE A 53 22.29 5.36 6.70
N SER A 54 23.61 5.19 6.87
CA SER A 54 24.52 5.04 5.72
C SER A 54 24.21 3.75 4.98
N MET A 55 24.02 2.65 5.71
CA MET A 55 23.70 1.36 5.11
C MET A 55 22.38 1.39 4.33
N LEU A 56 21.35 2.03 4.90
CA LEU A 56 20.08 2.24 4.21
C LEU A 56 20.27 3.09 2.96
N GLY A 57 20.99 4.21 3.08
CA GLY A 57 21.30 5.08 1.96
C GLY A 57 22.02 4.33 0.84
N ASP A 58 23.05 3.55 1.15
CA ASP A 58 23.80 2.75 0.18
C ASP A 58 22.91 1.69 -0.48
N PHE A 59 22.07 1.00 0.30
CA PHE A 59 21.14 0.01 -0.23
C PHE A 59 20.11 0.64 -1.18
N VAL A 60 19.40 1.67 -0.73
CA VAL A 60 18.33 2.32 -1.51
C VAL A 60 18.93 2.97 -2.76
N ASN A 61 20.09 3.61 -2.65
CA ASN A 61 20.75 4.22 -3.79
C ASN A 61 21.30 3.20 -4.76
N GLN A 62 21.91 2.09 -4.32
CA GLN A 62 22.68 1.21 -5.21
C GLN A 62 21.91 -0.04 -5.64
N SER A 63 21.13 -0.63 -4.73
CA SER A 63 20.62 -2.00 -4.85
C SER A 63 19.10 -2.12 -4.94
N SER A 64 18.35 -1.04 -4.67
CA SER A 64 16.88 -1.02 -4.66
C SER A 64 16.22 -1.64 -5.90
N LEU A 65 16.68 -1.31 -7.10
CA LEU A 65 16.09 -1.84 -8.33
C LEU A 65 16.32 -3.34 -8.50
N TYR A 66 17.52 -3.82 -8.18
CA TYR A 66 17.82 -5.25 -8.23
C TYR A 66 17.08 -6.01 -7.13
N TRP A 67 16.83 -5.36 -6.00
CA TRP A 67 15.97 -5.89 -4.95
C TRP A 67 14.51 -6.02 -5.44
N LEU A 68 13.97 -5.00 -6.10
CA LEU A 68 12.64 -5.09 -6.74
C LEU A 68 12.60 -6.17 -7.82
N GLU A 69 13.69 -6.38 -8.57
CA GLU A 69 13.78 -7.47 -9.54
C GLU A 69 13.63 -8.85 -8.87
N VAL A 70 14.37 -9.10 -7.78
CA VAL A 70 14.26 -10.35 -7.01
C VAL A 70 12.83 -10.56 -6.50
N LEU A 71 12.21 -9.51 -5.95
CA LEU A 71 10.82 -9.58 -5.47
C LEU A 71 9.82 -9.80 -6.62
N GLY A 72 10.06 -9.21 -7.79
CA GLY A 72 9.25 -9.41 -8.99
C GLY A 72 9.27 -10.86 -9.46
N VAL A 73 10.47 -11.45 -9.61
CA VAL A 73 10.61 -12.86 -10.01
C VAL A 73 10.01 -13.80 -8.96
N ALA A 74 10.19 -13.49 -7.69
CA ALA A 74 9.65 -14.28 -6.59
C ALA A 74 8.13 -14.10 -6.38
N ASN A 75 7.47 -13.20 -7.13
CA ASN A 75 6.08 -12.81 -6.95
C ASN A 75 5.77 -12.37 -5.50
N HIS A 76 6.66 -11.54 -4.95
CA HIS A 76 6.64 -11.08 -3.56
C HIS A 76 6.70 -9.55 -3.48
N MET A 77 6.13 -8.84 -4.46
CA MET A 77 6.12 -7.37 -4.48
C MET A 77 5.41 -6.73 -3.28
N ASP A 78 4.52 -7.45 -2.58
CA ASP A 78 3.89 -7.00 -1.32
C ASP A 78 4.93 -6.69 -0.23
N TRP A 79 6.07 -7.39 -0.26
CA TRP A 79 7.20 -7.12 0.63
C TRP A 79 7.91 -5.81 0.29
N ALA A 80 7.87 -5.36 -0.98
CA ALA A 80 8.43 -4.06 -1.34
C ALA A 80 7.69 -2.93 -0.62
N PHE A 81 6.35 -2.95 -0.67
CA PHE A 81 5.51 -2.01 0.08
C PHE A 81 5.81 -2.04 1.58
N LYS A 82 5.80 -3.24 2.18
CA LYS A 82 6.04 -3.40 3.62
C LYS A 82 7.42 -2.85 4.01
N CYS A 83 8.48 -3.21 3.29
CA CYS A 83 9.83 -2.78 3.61
C CYS A 83 10.02 -1.27 3.46
N ILE A 84 9.49 -0.67 2.39
CA ILE A 84 9.56 0.78 2.18
C ILE A 84 8.78 1.50 3.28
N ALA A 85 7.56 1.08 3.58
CA ALA A 85 6.72 1.71 4.61
C ALA A 85 7.37 1.67 6.01
N ILE A 86 7.94 0.52 6.40
CA ILE A 86 8.67 0.40 7.67
C ILE A 86 9.88 1.34 7.69
N SER A 87 10.63 1.41 6.59
CA SER A 87 11.82 2.27 6.48
C SER A 87 11.44 3.75 6.58
N MET A 88 10.37 4.17 5.90
CA MET A 88 9.86 5.54 5.98
C MET A 88 9.39 5.89 7.40
N LYS A 89 8.67 4.98 8.08
CA LYS A 89 8.24 5.18 9.47
C LYS A 89 9.43 5.30 10.43
N TRP A 90 10.44 4.45 10.24
CA TRP A 90 11.67 4.49 11.02
C TRP A 90 12.44 5.81 10.80
N LEU A 91 12.59 6.24 9.55
CA LEU A 91 13.20 7.53 9.20
C LEU A 91 12.44 8.71 9.81
N GLN A 92 11.12 8.71 9.70
CA GLN A 92 10.27 9.77 10.22
C GLN A 92 10.39 9.88 11.74
N SER A 93 10.31 8.76 12.46
CA SER A 93 10.48 8.74 13.92
C SER A 93 11.85 9.29 14.33
N TYR A 94 12.90 9.01 13.57
CA TYR A 94 14.22 9.57 13.85
C TYR A 94 14.30 11.08 13.57
N MET A 95 13.69 11.53 12.47
CA MET A 95 13.68 12.95 12.08
C MET A 95 12.87 13.83 13.05
N GLU A 96 11.92 13.25 13.77
CA GLU A 96 11.10 13.92 14.78
C GLU A 96 11.80 14.02 16.16
N ASN A 97 12.92 13.32 16.37
CA ASN A 97 13.68 13.40 17.62
C ASN A 97 14.41 14.74 17.76
N ASP A 98 14.46 15.28 18.97
CA ASP A 98 15.09 16.58 19.27
C ASP A 98 16.56 16.66 18.81
N GLU A 99 17.29 15.55 18.90
CA GLU A 99 18.69 15.45 18.46
C GLU A 99 18.88 15.72 16.95
N TYR A 100 17.87 15.41 16.13
CA TYR A 100 17.93 15.60 14.68
C TYR A 100 18.13 17.07 14.28
N SER A 101 17.50 17.98 15.03
CA SER A 101 17.57 19.42 14.78
C SER A 101 18.99 20.00 14.90
N THR A 102 19.89 19.26 15.56
CA THR A 102 21.29 19.67 15.81
C THR A 102 22.28 19.12 14.78
N LEU A 103 21.83 18.24 13.87
CA LEU A 103 22.71 17.62 12.88
C LEU A 103 23.22 18.63 11.83
N PRO A 104 24.43 18.41 11.27
CA PRO A 104 24.94 19.19 10.16
C PRO A 104 23.96 19.18 8.98
N LEU A 105 23.81 20.32 8.30
CA LEU A 105 22.88 20.49 7.17
C LEU A 105 23.03 19.39 6.12
N GLN A 106 24.27 19.04 5.75
CA GLN A 106 24.55 17.99 4.76
C GLN A 106 24.00 16.61 5.17
N VAL A 107 24.09 16.27 6.46
CA VAL A 107 23.57 15.00 6.99
C VAL A 107 22.05 15.01 6.95
N SER A 108 21.43 16.12 7.39
CA SER A 108 19.97 16.28 7.35
C SER A 108 19.41 16.26 5.92
N GLU A 109 20.16 16.79 4.94
CA GLU A 109 19.80 16.77 3.52
C GLU A 109 19.92 15.36 2.95
N ASN A 110 20.96 14.61 3.32
CA ASN A 110 21.09 13.20 2.93
C ASN A 110 19.90 12.36 3.45
N HIS A 111 19.48 12.56 4.70
CA HIS A 111 18.33 11.86 5.26
C HIS A 111 17.02 12.20 4.51
N ARG A 112 16.80 13.48 4.19
CA ARG A 112 15.65 13.91 3.35
C ARG A 112 15.71 13.30 1.95
N ASN A 113 16.90 13.19 1.38
CA ASN A 113 17.10 12.58 0.07
C ASN A 113 16.75 11.10 0.06
N ILE A 114 17.15 10.35 1.10
CA ILE A 114 16.79 8.93 1.27
C ILE A 114 15.27 8.81 1.43
N PHE A 115 14.65 9.68 2.23
CA PHE A 115 13.20 9.67 2.41
C PHE A 115 12.45 9.92 1.09
N GLN A 116 12.87 10.93 0.31
CA GLN A 116 12.25 11.22 -0.99
C GLN A 116 12.44 10.07 -1.99
N LEU A 117 13.61 9.43 -1.98
CA LEU A 117 13.87 8.28 -2.84
C LEU A 117 13.00 7.07 -2.46
N LEU A 118 12.79 6.82 -1.16
CA LEU A 118 11.86 5.80 -0.69
C LEU A 118 10.41 6.12 -1.05
N ASP A 119 9.99 7.38 -0.94
CA ASP A 119 8.66 7.82 -1.39
C ASP A 119 8.48 7.61 -2.90
N ASP A 120 9.44 8.00 -3.72
CA ASP A 120 9.42 7.76 -5.17
C ASP A 120 9.38 6.27 -5.50
N MET A 121 10.12 5.44 -4.76
CA MET A 121 10.07 3.99 -4.89
C MET A 121 8.72 3.41 -4.47
N LEU A 122 8.08 3.95 -3.43
CA LEU A 122 6.75 3.53 -3.04
C LEU A 122 5.76 3.82 -4.16
N GLN A 123 5.77 5.04 -4.71
CA GLN A 123 4.94 5.42 -5.87
C GLN A 123 5.20 4.53 -7.07
N PHE A 124 6.47 4.24 -7.35
CA PHE A 124 6.88 3.34 -8.42
C PHE A 124 6.30 1.94 -8.26
N VAL A 125 6.40 1.37 -7.06
CA VAL A 125 5.87 0.04 -6.74
C VAL A 125 4.34 0.03 -6.79
N THR A 126 3.66 1.09 -6.34
CA THR A 126 2.20 1.24 -6.47
C THR A 126 1.74 1.18 -7.93
N VAL A 127 2.45 1.90 -8.83
CA VAL A 127 2.05 2.01 -10.24
C VAL A 127 2.46 0.78 -11.06
N PHE A 128 3.67 0.27 -10.86
CA PHE A 128 4.27 -0.74 -11.73
C PHE A 128 4.42 -2.12 -11.07
N GLY A 129 4.18 -2.25 -9.76
CA GLY A 129 4.44 -3.47 -9.00
C GLY A 129 3.73 -4.70 -9.57
N LYS A 130 2.44 -4.59 -9.89
CA LYS A 130 1.67 -5.69 -10.50
C LYS A 130 2.22 -6.11 -11.86
N MET A 131 2.64 -5.15 -12.68
CA MET A 131 3.26 -5.42 -13.98
C MET A 131 4.58 -6.19 -13.80
N ILE A 132 5.42 -5.74 -12.85
CA ILE A 132 6.71 -6.35 -12.54
C ILE A 132 6.54 -7.78 -12.00
N SER A 133 5.56 -8.01 -11.12
CA SER A 133 5.22 -9.37 -10.62
C SER A 133 4.83 -10.33 -11.75
N ASN A 134 4.12 -9.83 -12.76
CA ASN A 134 3.70 -10.66 -13.89
C ASN A 134 4.85 -10.90 -14.89
N SER A 135 5.64 -9.87 -15.19
CA SER A 135 6.79 -9.95 -16.09
C SER A 135 7.87 -8.96 -15.64
N THR A 136 8.86 -9.49 -14.91
CA THR A 136 9.88 -8.70 -14.22
C THR A 136 10.71 -7.79 -15.14
N PRO A 137 11.04 -8.15 -16.41
CA PRO A 137 11.81 -7.27 -17.28
C PRO A 137 11.13 -5.92 -17.56
N HIS A 138 9.81 -5.82 -17.38
CA HIS A 138 9.11 -4.55 -17.46
C HIS A 138 9.52 -3.54 -16.39
N LEU A 139 10.20 -3.95 -15.31
CA LEU A 139 10.89 -3.05 -14.38
C LEU A 139 11.72 -2.03 -15.16
N TYR A 140 12.52 -2.49 -16.12
CA TYR A 140 13.43 -1.66 -16.92
C TYR A 140 12.82 -1.13 -18.22
N LEU A 141 11.88 -1.85 -18.83
CA LEU A 141 11.33 -1.46 -20.14
C LEU A 141 10.09 -0.57 -20.06
N SER A 142 9.33 -0.65 -18.97
CA SER A 142 8.05 0.06 -18.83
C SER A 142 7.93 0.82 -17.52
N GLY A 143 8.55 0.32 -16.44
CA GLY A 143 8.64 1.06 -15.19
C GLY A 143 9.56 2.25 -15.33
N LEU A 144 10.88 2.02 -15.32
CA LEU A 144 11.89 3.10 -15.28
C LEU A 144 11.70 4.20 -16.34
N PRO A 145 11.40 3.90 -17.61
CA PRO A 145 11.25 4.93 -18.65
C PRO A 145 10.08 5.89 -18.42
N PHE A 146 9.06 5.45 -17.67
CA PHE A 146 7.82 6.21 -17.46
C PHE A 146 7.74 6.83 -16.06
N ILE A 147 8.81 6.73 -15.27
CA ILE A 147 8.92 7.46 -14.00
C ILE A 147 8.97 8.97 -14.27
N PRO A 148 8.31 9.81 -13.46
CA PRO A 148 8.33 11.25 -13.65
C PRO A 148 9.74 11.87 -13.58
N MET A 149 10.02 12.82 -14.47
CA MET A 149 11.37 13.38 -14.64
C MET A 149 11.90 14.17 -13.42
N GLU A 150 11.02 14.73 -12.59
CA GLU A 150 11.43 15.57 -11.45
C GLU A 150 11.77 14.76 -10.20
N CYS A 151 11.33 13.51 -10.14
CA CYS A 151 11.55 12.65 -8.99
C CYS A 151 13.03 12.25 -8.84
N ARG A 152 13.42 11.91 -7.62
CA ARG A 152 14.79 11.54 -7.27
C ARG A 152 15.18 10.21 -7.91
N LEU A 153 14.26 9.24 -7.91
CA LEU A 153 14.47 7.92 -8.51
C LEU A 153 14.86 8.05 -10.00
N TRP A 154 14.24 8.97 -10.75
CA TRP A 154 14.60 9.23 -12.16
C TRP A 154 16.06 9.70 -12.30
N LYS A 155 16.45 10.69 -11.50
CA LYS A 155 17.80 11.27 -11.54
C LYS A 155 18.88 10.21 -11.25
N ASP A 156 18.61 9.33 -10.29
CA ASP A 156 19.53 8.27 -9.90
C ASP A 156 19.57 7.13 -10.95
N CYS A 157 18.44 6.81 -11.59
CA CYS A 157 18.36 5.78 -12.62
C CYS A 157 19.06 6.16 -13.93
N MET A 158 18.90 7.40 -14.38
CA MET A 158 19.47 7.87 -15.65
C MET A 158 21.01 7.83 -15.68
N GLY A 159 21.65 8.03 -14.52
CA GLY A 159 23.10 7.86 -14.41
C GLY A 159 23.58 6.42 -14.54
N LYS A 160 22.73 5.44 -14.18
CA LYS A 160 23.08 4.02 -14.11
C LYS A 160 22.80 3.24 -15.39
N PHE A 161 21.67 3.51 -16.05
CA PHE A 161 21.22 2.73 -17.20
C PHE A 161 21.22 3.59 -18.46
N ARG A 162 22.25 3.43 -19.29
CA ARG A 162 22.46 4.25 -20.49
C ARG A 162 21.56 3.88 -21.68
N ASN A 163 20.94 2.70 -21.65
CA ASN A 163 20.17 2.14 -22.76
C ASN A 163 18.68 1.97 -22.43
N LEU A 164 18.13 2.82 -21.56
CA LEU A 164 16.68 2.79 -21.30
C LEU A 164 15.92 3.40 -22.48
N PRO A 165 14.69 2.93 -22.77
CA PRO A 165 13.75 3.68 -23.59
C PRO A 165 13.56 5.11 -23.05
N HIS A 166 13.41 6.09 -23.93
CA HIS A 166 13.19 7.49 -23.56
C HIS A 166 11.85 7.96 -24.13
N VAL A 167 11.05 8.65 -23.32
CA VAL A 167 9.79 9.25 -23.76
C VAL A 167 10.09 10.62 -24.38
N CYS A 168 10.01 10.71 -25.71
CA CYS A 168 10.37 11.93 -26.43
C CYS A 168 9.35 13.07 -26.27
N THR A 169 8.08 12.74 -26.00
CA THR A 169 6.99 13.72 -25.90
C THR A 169 6.00 13.31 -24.80
N GLY A 170 5.48 14.28 -24.05
CA GLY A 170 4.45 14.03 -23.04
C GLY A 170 4.94 13.33 -21.76
N HIS A 171 6.24 13.35 -21.48
CA HIS A 171 6.78 12.75 -20.25
C HIS A 171 6.23 13.49 -19.02
N GLY A 172 5.60 12.74 -18.11
CA GLY A 172 5.13 13.26 -16.83
C GLY A 172 6.28 13.90 -16.02
N LYS A 173 6.01 15.06 -15.43
CA LYS A 173 6.96 15.75 -14.55
C LYS A 173 6.89 15.23 -13.12
N VAL A 174 5.67 15.01 -12.65
CA VAL A 174 5.32 14.50 -11.31
C VAL A 174 4.44 13.26 -11.43
N TRP A 175 4.34 12.49 -10.35
CA TRP A 175 3.42 11.35 -10.29
C TRP A 175 1.97 11.81 -10.51
N PRO A 176 1.14 11.05 -11.23
CA PRO A 176 -0.27 11.38 -11.39
C PRO A 176 -0.97 11.37 -10.03
N SER A 177 -1.85 12.35 -9.79
CA SER A 177 -2.60 12.44 -8.53
C SER A 177 -3.60 11.30 -8.36
N GLN A 178 -4.13 10.77 -9.47
CA GLN A 178 -4.95 9.57 -9.48
C GLN A 178 -4.06 8.35 -9.72
N GLN A 179 -3.92 7.50 -8.70
CA GLN A 179 -3.07 6.31 -8.76
C GLN A 179 -3.80 5.08 -9.31
N SER A 180 -5.05 4.84 -8.86
CA SER A 180 -5.82 3.64 -9.19
C SER A 180 -7.32 3.93 -9.22
N ILE A 181 -8.07 3.15 -10.02
CA ILE A 181 -9.54 3.17 -10.03
C ILE A 181 -10.03 1.80 -9.54
N LEU A 182 -10.71 1.79 -8.39
CA LEU A 182 -11.26 0.58 -7.79
C LEU A 182 -12.65 0.31 -8.35
N GLN A 183 -12.75 -0.70 -9.23
CA GLN A 183 -13.99 -1.06 -9.92
C GLN A 183 -14.64 -2.28 -9.25
N GLY A 184 -15.95 -2.22 -9.00
CA GLY A 184 -16.70 -3.38 -8.51
C GLY A 184 -18.10 -3.08 -7.98
N HIS A 185 -18.32 -1.91 -7.38
CA HIS A 185 -19.68 -1.50 -7.01
C HIS A 185 -20.55 -1.32 -8.26
N THR A 186 -21.84 -1.67 -8.15
CA THR A 186 -22.79 -1.60 -9.27
C THR A 186 -23.67 -0.36 -9.23
N SER A 187 -23.50 0.48 -8.20
CA SER A 187 -24.18 1.76 -8.02
C SER A 187 -23.23 2.81 -7.41
N ALA A 188 -23.73 4.00 -7.12
CA ALA A 188 -22.93 5.10 -6.59
C ALA A 188 -22.22 4.71 -5.28
N VAL A 189 -20.94 5.05 -5.15
CA VAL A 189 -20.19 4.91 -3.91
C VAL A 189 -20.43 6.18 -3.08
N ARG A 190 -20.98 6.03 -1.87
CA ARG A 190 -21.35 7.16 -1.01
C ARG A 190 -20.29 7.50 0.03
N SER A 191 -19.51 6.51 0.45
CA SER A 191 -18.55 6.67 1.54
C SER A 191 -17.35 5.76 1.34
N VAL A 192 -16.19 6.25 1.78
CA VAL A 192 -14.94 5.51 1.81
C VAL A 192 -14.23 5.74 3.14
N ALA A 193 -13.52 4.74 3.63
CA ALA A 193 -12.69 4.81 4.83
C ALA A 193 -11.35 4.10 4.59
N LEU A 194 -10.29 4.63 5.20
CA LEU A 194 -8.96 4.02 5.23
C LEU A 194 -8.71 3.44 6.62
N SER A 195 -8.16 2.23 6.66
CA SER A 195 -7.67 1.62 7.91
C SER A 195 -6.45 2.37 8.45
N SER A 196 -6.24 2.32 9.78
CA SER A 196 -5.13 2.99 10.47
C SER A 196 -3.75 2.52 9.99
N GLU A 197 -3.61 1.24 9.66
CA GLU A 197 -2.40 0.66 9.05
C GLU A 197 -2.27 0.96 7.54
N ARG A 198 -3.23 1.69 6.95
CA ARG A 198 -3.30 2.06 5.52
C ARG A 198 -3.30 0.91 4.51
N ARG A 199 -3.53 -0.34 4.94
CA ARG A 199 -3.50 -1.50 4.03
C ARG A 199 -4.85 -1.86 3.42
N LYS A 200 -5.93 -1.38 4.02
CA LYS A 200 -7.30 -1.63 3.57
C LYS A 200 -8.09 -0.34 3.38
N ILE A 201 -8.88 -0.31 2.32
CA ILE A 201 -9.93 0.67 2.05
C ILE A 201 -11.27 -0.04 2.23
N ALA A 202 -12.25 0.62 2.83
CA ALA A 202 -13.64 0.18 2.84
C ALA A 202 -14.46 1.18 2.04
N SER A 203 -15.45 0.72 1.28
CA SER A 203 -16.40 1.58 0.56
C SER A 203 -17.83 1.12 0.78
N GLY A 204 -18.74 2.07 0.99
CA GLY A 204 -20.19 1.83 1.06
C GLY A 204 -20.90 2.41 -0.16
N SER A 205 -21.88 1.68 -0.71
CA SER A 205 -22.56 2.03 -1.95
C SER A 205 -24.08 1.92 -1.87
N ASP A 206 -24.75 2.61 -2.80
CA ASP A 206 -26.17 2.48 -3.12
C ASP A 206 -26.53 1.10 -3.72
N ASP A 207 -25.57 0.19 -3.93
CA ASP A 207 -25.82 -1.23 -4.25
C ASP A 207 -26.06 -2.10 -3.01
N ASN A 208 -26.24 -1.47 -1.84
CA ASN A 208 -26.48 -2.05 -0.53
C ASN A 208 -25.31 -2.84 0.07
N SER A 209 -24.13 -2.81 -0.57
CA SER A 209 -22.96 -3.53 -0.09
C SER A 209 -21.90 -2.60 0.51
N VAL A 210 -21.09 -3.18 1.38
CA VAL A 210 -19.75 -2.66 1.71
C VAL A 210 -18.73 -3.51 0.97
N ARG A 211 -17.67 -2.90 0.42
CA ARG A 211 -16.52 -3.63 -0.15
C ARG A 211 -15.25 -3.26 0.59
N ILE A 212 -14.36 -4.24 0.72
CA ILE A 212 -13.00 -4.06 1.23
C ILE A 212 -12.05 -4.16 0.04
N TRP A 213 -11.06 -3.28 0.01
CA TRP A 213 -10.03 -3.25 -1.01
C TRP A 213 -8.67 -3.27 -0.35
N ASP A 214 -7.75 -3.96 -0.98
CA ASP A 214 -6.34 -3.87 -0.66
C ASP A 214 -5.83 -2.53 -1.23
N ALA A 215 -5.33 -1.67 -0.34
CA ALA A 215 -4.97 -0.30 -0.69
C ALA A 215 -3.72 -0.24 -1.60
N ASP A 216 -2.86 -1.26 -1.52
CA ASP A 216 -1.59 -1.32 -2.24
C ASP A 216 -1.80 -1.82 -3.68
N THR A 217 -2.62 -2.87 -3.85
CA THR A 217 -2.89 -3.53 -5.13
C THR A 217 -4.13 -3.00 -5.85
N GLY A 218 -5.01 -2.31 -5.12
CA GLY A 218 -6.32 -1.89 -5.60
C GLY A 218 -7.28 -3.05 -5.92
N THR A 219 -7.01 -4.25 -5.40
CA THR A 219 -7.86 -5.42 -5.62
C THR A 219 -8.91 -5.56 -4.52
N ALA A 220 -10.05 -6.15 -4.85
CA ALA A 220 -11.09 -6.42 -3.85
C ALA A 220 -10.63 -7.56 -2.92
N VAL A 221 -10.81 -7.36 -1.61
CA VAL A 221 -10.52 -8.36 -0.58
C VAL A 221 -11.82 -9.08 -0.24
N GLY A 222 -11.95 -10.30 -0.76
CA GLY A 222 -13.14 -11.12 -0.57
C GLY A 222 -14.36 -10.63 -1.36
N GLU A 223 -15.52 -11.21 -1.02
CA GLU A 223 -16.80 -10.85 -1.62
C GLU A 223 -17.40 -9.57 -0.98
N PRO A 224 -18.31 -8.87 -1.67
CA PRO A 224 -19.03 -7.75 -1.07
C PRO A 224 -19.74 -8.16 0.22
N LEU A 225 -19.63 -7.33 1.25
CA LEU A 225 -20.28 -7.53 2.53
C LEU A 225 -21.77 -7.21 2.37
N GLN A 226 -22.58 -8.27 2.38
CA GLN A 226 -24.02 -8.22 2.17
C GLN A 226 -24.78 -8.29 3.49
N GLY A 227 -25.86 -7.52 3.59
CA GLY A 227 -26.76 -7.57 4.75
C GLY A 227 -27.60 -6.32 4.91
N HIS A 228 -27.09 -5.15 4.50
CA HIS A 228 -27.95 -3.97 4.40
C HIS A 228 -29.03 -4.18 3.33
N THR A 229 -30.24 -3.71 3.61
CA THR A 229 -31.37 -3.84 2.67
C THR A 229 -31.61 -2.58 1.84
N SER A 230 -30.78 -1.56 2.03
CA SER A 230 -30.79 -0.30 1.29
C SER A 230 -29.39 0.33 1.27
N GLY A 231 -29.21 1.38 0.48
CA GLY A 231 -27.90 1.99 0.21
C GLY A 231 -27.10 2.33 1.46
N VAL A 232 -25.81 2.00 1.44
CA VAL A 232 -24.86 2.27 2.52
C VAL A 232 -24.36 3.69 2.39
N THR A 233 -24.62 4.52 3.39
CA THR A 233 -24.37 5.96 3.38
C THR A 233 -23.03 6.34 4.00
N SER A 234 -22.52 5.53 4.92
CA SER A 234 -21.31 5.82 5.68
C SER A 234 -20.60 4.54 6.09
N VAL A 235 -19.27 4.53 6.01
CA VAL A 235 -18.41 3.46 6.51
C VAL A 235 -17.28 4.05 7.36
N ALA A 236 -16.85 3.33 8.39
CA ALA A 236 -15.71 3.71 9.23
C ALA A 236 -14.94 2.47 9.70
N PHE A 237 -13.61 2.54 9.73
CA PHE A 237 -12.78 1.53 10.36
C PHE A 237 -12.66 1.78 11.87
N SER A 238 -12.55 0.70 12.63
CA SER A 238 -12.05 0.76 14.00
C SER A 238 -10.58 1.18 14.02
N PRO A 239 -10.09 1.81 15.11
CA PRO A 239 -8.70 2.25 15.21
C PRO A 239 -7.66 1.13 15.07
N ASP A 240 -8.01 -0.11 15.43
CA ASP A 240 -7.17 -1.29 15.23
C ASP A 240 -7.27 -1.91 13.82
N GLY A 241 -8.13 -1.36 12.95
CA GLY A 241 -8.35 -1.80 11.58
C GLY A 241 -9.08 -3.14 11.44
N ARG A 242 -9.50 -3.77 12.54
CA ARG A 242 -10.09 -5.12 12.53
C ARG A 242 -11.59 -5.14 12.28
N ARG A 243 -12.27 -4.01 12.48
CA ARG A 243 -13.72 -3.90 12.31
C ARG A 243 -14.10 -2.74 11.42
N ILE A 244 -15.21 -2.90 10.73
CA ILE A 244 -15.84 -1.85 9.94
C ILE A 244 -17.25 -1.63 10.48
N ALA A 245 -17.62 -0.39 10.74
CA ALA A 245 -18.99 0.01 11.00
C ALA A 245 -19.58 0.61 9.71
N SER A 246 -20.82 0.28 9.40
CA SER A 246 -21.55 0.87 8.27
C SER A 246 -22.94 1.35 8.67
N GLY A 247 -23.32 2.54 8.21
CA GLY A 247 -24.66 3.09 8.33
C GLY A 247 -25.39 3.06 6.99
N SER A 248 -26.72 2.85 7.01
CA SER A 248 -27.52 2.70 5.80
C SER A 248 -28.86 3.44 5.84
N TYR A 249 -29.43 3.64 4.65
CA TYR A 249 -30.82 4.00 4.43
C TYR A 249 -31.83 3.00 5.04
N ASP A 250 -31.41 1.77 5.35
CA ASP A 250 -32.23 0.79 6.07
C ASP A 250 -32.38 1.07 7.58
N LYS A 251 -31.83 2.21 8.05
CA LYS A 251 -31.89 2.71 9.43
C LYS A 251 -31.03 1.95 10.43
N SER A 252 -30.27 0.96 9.97
CA SER A 252 -29.39 0.17 10.84
C SER A 252 -27.93 0.64 10.78
N VAL A 253 -27.20 0.32 11.84
CA VAL A 253 -25.74 0.27 11.81
C VAL A 253 -25.31 -1.20 11.86
N ARG A 254 -24.38 -1.62 11.00
CA ARG A 254 -23.82 -2.97 11.01
C ARG A 254 -22.32 -2.93 11.32
N ILE A 255 -21.84 -3.98 11.97
CA ILE A 255 -20.43 -4.19 12.28
C ILE A 255 -19.94 -5.41 11.51
N TRP A 256 -18.83 -5.26 10.81
CA TRP A 256 -18.19 -6.29 10.00
C TRP A 256 -16.79 -6.57 10.52
N ASP A 257 -16.38 -7.83 10.46
CA ASP A 257 -15.00 -8.23 10.62
C ASP A 257 -14.25 -7.91 9.31
N ALA A 258 -13.18 -7.12 9.42
CA ALA A 258 -12.43 -6.64 8.26
C ALA A 258 -11.52 -7.71 7.64
N ASP A 259 -11.24 -8.81 8.35
CA ASP A 259 -10.39 -9.90 7.89
C ASP A 259 -11.22 -11.02 7.24
N THR A 260 -12.36 -11.37 7.83
CA THR A 260 -13.23 -12.45 7.32
C THR A 260 -14.33 -11.94 6.38
N GLY A 261 -14.67 -10.65 6.44
CA GLY A 261 -15.79 -10.10 5.68
C GLY A 261 -17.15 -10.59 6.19
N THR A 262 -17.25 -11.02 7.44
CA THR A 262 -18.53 -11.47 8.03
C THR A 262 -19.11 -10.41 8.94
N ALA A 263 -20.44 -10.35 9.04
CA ALA A 263 -21.10 -9.55 10.08
C ALA A 263 -20.72 -10.12 11.45
N VAL A 264 -20.27 -9.25 12.36
CA VAL A 264 -19.85 -9.65 13.72
C VAL A 264 -21.06 -9.83 14.63
N GLU A 265 -22.07 -8.99 14.45
CA GLU A 265 -23.25 -8.91 15.31
C GLU A 265 -24.52 -8.69 14.48
N GLU A 266 -25.65 -8.83 15.16
CA GLU A 266 -26.93 -8.37 14.64
C GLU A 266 -26.90 -6.86 14.40
N PRO A 267 -27.66 -6.35 13.41
CA PRO A 267 -27.72 -4.92 13.14
C PRO A 267 -28.13 -4.13 14.38
N LEU A 268 -27.41 -3.05 14.66
CA LEU A 268 -27.76 -2.12 15.72
C LEU A 268 -28.99 -1.33 15.28
N GLN A 269 -30.12 -1.63 15.92
CA GLN A 269 -31.43 -1.05 15.65
C GLN A 269 -31.77 0.00 16.72
N GLY A 270 -32.43 1.08 16.30
CA GLY A 270 -32.90 2.13 17.22
C GLY A 270 -33.23 3.43 16.49
N HIS A 271 -32.52 3.73 15.40
CA HIS A 271 -32.86 4.87 14.55
C HIS A 271 -34.20 4.66 13.84
N THR A 272 -34.99 5.72 13.77
CA THR A 272 -36.31 5.71 13.12
C THR A 272 -36.28 6.26 11.70
N SER A 273 -35.15 6.86 11.31
CA SER A 273 -34.83 7.32 9.96
C SER A 273 -33.43 6.82 9.54
N LEU A 274 -33.06 7.11 8.30
CA LEU A 274 -31.80 6.68 7.70
C LEU A 274 -30.56 7.16 8.49
N VAL A 275 -29.58 6.27 8.64
CA VAL A 275 -28.28 6.63 9.20
C VAL A 275 -27.49 7.38 8.13
N THR A 276 -26.91 8.52 8.49
CA THR A 276 -26.14 9.39 7.57
C THR A 276 -24.65 9.36 7.84
N SER A 277 -24.25 9.05 9.07
CA SER A 277 -22.84 8.99 9.47
C SER A 277 -22.61 7.93 10.54
N VAL A 278 -21.45 7.29 10.47
CA VAL A 278 -20.92 6.41 11.52
C VAL A 278 -19.46 6.74 11.80
N ALA A 279 -19.04 6.59 13.05
CA ALA A 279 -17.63 6.76 13.46
C ALA A 279 -17.31 5.85 14.64
N PHE A 280 -16.05 5.39 14.73
CA PHE A 280 -15.51 4.77 15.94
C PHE A 280 -14.91 5.81 16.88
N SER A 281 -15.01 5.56 18.18
CA SER A 281 -14.18 6.27 19.16
C SER A 281 -12.70 5.92 18.98
N PRO A 282 -11.76 6.81 19.36
CA PRO A 282 -10.32 6.55 19.23
C PRO A 282 -9.80 5.33 20.02
N ASP A 283 -10.49 4.96 21.10
CA ASP A 283 -10.22 3.75 21.88
C ASP A 283 -10.87 2.48 21.29
N GLY A 284 -11.67 2.62 20.22
CA GLY A 284 -12.36 1.51 19.55
C GLY A 284 -13.54 0.91 20.33
N ARG A 285 -13.91 1.49 21.49
CA ARG A 285 -14.91 0.93 22.40
C ARG A 285 -16.34 1.34 22.10
N ARG A 286 -16.53 2.37 21.27
CA ARG A 286 -17.84 2.92 20.95
C ARG A 286 -17.98 3.15 19.47
N ILE A 287 -19.20 2.97 18.98
CA ILE A 287 -19.63 3.45 17.68
C ILE A 287 -20.62 4.59 17.90
N ILE A 288 -20.50 5.65 17.13
CA ILE A 288 -21.40 6.80 17.16
C ILE A 288 -22.08 6.87 15.79
N SER A 289 -23.40 7.01 15.78
CA SER A 289 -24.17 7.18 14.54
C SER A 289 -25.07 8.40 14.57
N GLY A 290 -25.11 9.12 13.45
CA GLY A 290 -26.05 10.21 13.21
C GLY A 290 -27.14 9.78 12.23
N SER A 291 -28.37 10.26 12.42
CA SER A 291 -29.52 9.89 11.59
C SER A 291 -30.40 11.08 11.21
N GLY A 292 -31.15 10.92 10.12
CA GLY A 292 -32.21 11.84 9.70
C GLY A 292 -33.42 11.90 10.64
N ASP A 293 -33.41 11.16 11.76
CA ASP A 293 -34.41 11.27 12.83
C ASP A 293 -34.04 12.32 13.90
N ASN A 294 -32.98 13.09 13.63
CA ASN A 294 -32.43 14.12 14.51
C ASN A 294 -31.78 13.59 15.79
N SER A 295 -31.48 12.28 15.85
CA SER A 295 -30.76 11.68 16.98
C SER A 295 -29.31 11.34 16.64
N VAL A 296 -28.48 11.37 17.68
CA VAL A 296 -27.15 10.76 17.71
C VAL A 296 -27.22 9.61 18.70
N GLN A 297 -26.85 8.42 18.27
CA GLN A 297 -26.82 7.24 19.13
C GLN A 297 -25.39 6.77 19.35
N VAL A 298 -25.12 6.30 20.57
CA VAL A 298 -23.83 5.76 20.99
C VAL A 298 -24.03 4.30 21.34
N TRP A 299 -23.26 3.45 20.66
CA TRP A 299 -23.31 2.00 20.79
C TRP A 299 -22.05 1.51 21.47
N GLY A 300 -22.18 0.47 22.29
CA GLY A 300 -21.02 -0.31 22.71
C GLY A 300 -20.42 -1.01 21.49
N ALA A 301 -19.10 -0.95 21.35
CA ALA A 301 -18.35 -1.76 20.39
C ALA A 301 -17.54 -2.85 21.11
N GLU A 302 -17.55 -2.89 22.44
CA GLU A 302 -17.00 -4.00 23.21
C GLU A 302 -18.12 -4.99 23.52
N THR A 303 -17.75 -6.27 23.51
CA THR A 303 -18.56 -7.38 24.03
C THR A 303 -18.43 -7.45 25.55
#